data_AF-A0A0J0XER1-F1
#
_entry.id   AF-A0A0J0XER1-F1
#
_cell.length_a   1.000
_cell.length_b   1.000
_cell.length_c   1.000
_cell.angle_alpha   90.00
_cell.angle_beta   90.00
_cell.angle_gamma   90.00
#
_symmetry.space_group_name_H-M   'P 1'
#
loop_
_entity.id
_entity.type
_entity.pdbx_description
1 polymer ?
#
loop_
_entity_poly.entity_id
_entity_poly.type
_entity_poly.pdbx_seq_one_letter_code
_entity_poly.pdbx_strand_id
1 'polypeptide(L)'
;MPPKAPSSKRGKENAPPKVIATKISSGLEDDFDNMIEDEPVKAVKRGGRPPKSTKKERALSEMVADGAMDVEEQVQSRTSPNVIQALSKSTRNGDDLQRLQAKCEQLEKERDTFAKQFDELSSLRVSGAEALLVKFKESAEARAKAQTAVIQSQEALYEKQTAKVKSLEEALAASQEALARAEAAAAPPTFDAKLERMDQRALRDEVHKLRDVVKTKDGEIAALQREYQEEVAHSRKLQESAAHMRRSAEPPAKPIVNEVHSLSVRLYEELTGLDILDAQVRHDPKTGDERIYKCIQTTGGRNYTFRLCLRNEFDKGRKQWEKIVQIAPQDMDKETDRKLLKRLGPFREAFDIPREQLLAAYAQLTARMDPEGQFEEPE
;
A
#
# COMPACT_ATOMS: atom_id res chain seq x y z
N MET A 1 8.19 -68.69 -37.48
CA MET A 1 9.19 -67.97 -36.65
C MET A 1 9.43 -66.60 -37.27
N PRO A 2 8.82 -65.53 -36.74
CA PRO A 2 9.09 -64.15 -37.13
C PRO A 2 9.97 -63.42 -36.08
N PRO A 3 10.57 -62.27 -36.44
CA PRO A 3 11.85 -61.82 -35.91
C PRO A 3 11.75 -60.87 -34.70
N LYS A 4 12.89 -60.80 -33.98
CA LYS A 4 13.20 -59.90 -32.84
C LYS A 4 12.93 -58.42 -33.17
N ALA A 5 12.22 -57.75 -32.26
CA ALA A 5 12.14 -56.29 -32.18
C ALA A 5 13.21 -55.73 -31.19
N PRO A 6 13.73 -54.51 -31.44
CA PRO A 6 14.91 -53.96 -30.77
C PRO A 6 14.63 -53.34 -29.39
N SER A 7 15.60 -53.49 -28.49
CA SER A 7 15.65 -52.88 -27.16
C SER A 7 15.88 -51.37 -27.23
N SER A 8 14.94 -50.56 -26.74
CA SER A 8 15.17 -49.15 -26.45
C SER A 8 15.66 -48.98 -25.01
N LYS A 9 16.87 -48.42 -24.88
CA LYS A 9 17.41 -47.89 -23.63
C LYS A 9 16.63 -46.62 -23.30
N ARG A 10 15.79 -46.64 -22.27
CA ARG A 10 15.23 -45.42 -21.65
C ARG A 10 16.21 -44.89 -20.61
N GLY A 11 16.59 -43.63 -20.80
CA GLY A 11 17.48 -42.87 -19.93
C GLY A 11 16.90 -42.68 -18.53
N LYS A 12 17.82 -42.64 -17.57
CA LYS A 12 17.60 -42.32 -16.16
C LYS A 12 17.47 -40.79 -16.02
N GLU A 13 16.29 -40.24 -16.26
CA GLU A 13 16.00 -38.83 -16.01
C GLU A 13 14.63 -38.73 -15.35
N ASN A 14 14.54 -39.17 -14.09
CA ASN A 14 13.49 -38.79 -13.14
C ASN A 14 13.79 -39.43 -11.78
N ALA A 15 14.83 -38.93 -11.12
CA ALA A 15 14.97 -39.09 -9.68
C ALA A 15 14.61 -37.73 -9.04
N PRO A 16 13.66 -37.67 -8.09
CA PRO A 16 13.32 -36.43 -7.41
C PRO A 16 14.51 -35.95 -6.54
N PRO A 17 14.75 -34.64 -6.45
CA PRO A 17 15.82 -34.11 -5.59
C PRO A 17 15.53 -34.42 -4.13
N LYS A 18 16.55 -34.92 -3.42
CA LYS A 18 16.53 -35.14 -1.97
C LYS A 18 16.30 -33.79 -1.28
N VAL A 19 15.19 -33.67 -0.56
CA VAL A 19 14.88 -32.55 0.32
C VAL A 19 15.89 -32.53 1.46
N ILE A 20 16.74 -31.50 1.49
CA ILE A 20 17.56 -31.16 2.65
C ILE A 20 16.61 -30.57 3.68
N ALA A 21 16.41 -31.29 4.79
CA ALA A 21 15.63 -30.81 5.92
C ALA A 21 16.38 -29.67 6.62
N THR A 22 16.09 -28.42 6.24
CA THR A 22 16.42 -27.25 7.03
C THR A 22 15.47 -27.19 8.22
N LYS A 23 15.99 -27.56 9.41
CA LYS A 23 15.40 -27.20 10.70
C LYS A 23 15.34 -25.68 10.79
N ILE A 24 14.19 -25.11 10.48
CA ILE A 24 13.84 -23.74 10.89
C ILE A 24 13.19 -23.91 12.25
N SER A 25 13.97 -23.65 13.31
CA SER A 25 13.44 -23.49 14.66
C SER A 25 12.54 -22.26 14.67
N SER A 26 11.24 -22.50 14.85
CA SER A 26 10.26 -21.52 15.31
C SER A 26 10.66 -21.03 16.71
N GLY A 27 11.42 -19.94 16.77
CA GLY A 27 11.60 -19.13 17.97
C GLY A 27 10.73 -17.90 17.86
N LEU A 28 9.45 -18.04 18.19
CA LEU A 28 8.51 -16.93 18.35
C LEU A 28 7.53 -17.25 19.49
N GLU A 29 8.09 -17.64 20.62
CA GLU A 29 7.38 -17.77 21.90
C GLU A 29 8.15 -16.96 22.94
N ASP A 30 7.42 -16.05 23.61
CA ASP A 30 7.64 -15.54 24.96
C ASP A 30 8.86 -14.66 25.29
N ASP A 31 8.85 -13.39 24.84
CA ASP A 31 9.73 -12.33 25.37
C ASP A 31 9.00 -10.98 25.54
N PHE A 32 7.79 -10.98 26.10
CA PHE A 32 7.04 -9.72 26.41
C PHE A 32 6.71 -9.49 27.89
N ASP A 33 7.15 -10.37 28.80
CA ASP A 33 6.76 -10.31 30.22
C ASP A 33 7.85 -9.81 31.19
N ASN A 34 8.87 -9.09 30.69
CA ASN A 34 9.95 -8.62 31.56
C ASN A 34 10.44 -7.19 31.25
N MET A 35 9.55 -6.21 31.30
CA MET A 35 9.90 -4.82 31.62
C MET A 35 8.70 -4.10 32.22
N ILE A 36 8.70 -3.92 33.54
CA ILE A 36 8.34 -2.70 34.30
C ILE A 36 8.47 -3.08 35.78
N GLU A 37 9.65 -2.85 36.36
CA GLU A 37 9.75 -2.49 37.76
C GLU A 37 10.17 -1.02 37.79
N ASP A 38 9.31 -0.21 38.40
CA ASP A 38 9.48 1.23 38.61
C ASP A 38 10.65 1.51 39.55
N GLU A 39 11.70 2.17 39.05
CA GLU A 39 12.59 2.99 39.89
C GLU A 39 12.26 4.48 39.74
N PRO A 40 12.04 5.22 40.84
CA PRO A 40 11.76 6.65 40.77
C PRO A 40 13.05 7.46 40.54
N VAL A 41 13.23 7.98 39.33
CA VAL A 41 14.36 8.87 39.00
C VAL A 41 14.13 10.26 39.61
N LYS A 42 15.00 10.60 40.57
CA LYS A 42 15.15 11.91 41.20
C LYS A 42 15.42 13.02 40.17
N ALA A 43 14.79 14.17 40.39
CA ALA A 43 15.02 15.41 39.67
C ALA A 43 16.48 15.89 39.78
N VAL A 44 17.17 16.03 38.64
CA VAL A 44 18.48 16.69 38.55
C VAL A 44 18.33 18.06 37.90
N LYS A 45 18.79 19.07 38.63
CA LYS A 45 18.78 20.49 38.30
C LYS A 45 19.70 20.83 37.12
N ARG A 46 19.27 21.83 36.36
CA ARG A 46 20.04 22.61 35.37
C ARG A 46 21.34 23.17 35.96
N GLY A 47 22.39 23.23 35.12
CA GLY A 47 23.45 24.23 35.20
C GLY A 47 24.84 23.70 34.84
N GLY A 48 25.47 24.26 33.81
CA GLY A 48 26.91 24.06 33.57
C GLY A 48 27.36 24.26 32.13
N ARG A 49 27.96 25.43 31.85
CA ARG A 49 28.65 25.80 30.60
C ARG A 49 29.74 24.78 30.20
N PRO A 50 30.02 24.60 28.90
CA PRO A 50 31.20 23.86 28.44
C PRO A 50 32.48 24.73 28.51
N PRO A 51 33.64 24.18 28.93
CA PRO A 51 34.91 24.88 28.83
C PRO A 51 35.53 24.75 27.42
N LYS A 52 36.15 25.84 26.98
CA LYS A 52 37.05 25.91 25.82
C LYS A 52 38.47 25.54 26.26
N SER A 53 39.16 24.68 25.50
CA SER A 53 40.62 24.58 25.50
C SER A 53 41.10 24.08 24.13
N THR A 54 41.61 24.98 23.29
CA THR A 54 43.03 25.11 22.88
C THR A 54 43.61 23.88 22.16
N LYS A 55 43.51 23.90 20.83
CA LYS A 55 44.22 23.02 19.90
C LYS A 55 45.58 23.64 19.61
N LYS A 56 46.66 23.00 20.09
CA LYS A 56 48.06 23.33 19.77
C LYS A 56 48.61 22.19 18.90
N GLU A 57 49.27 22.58 17.81
CA GLU A 57 50.03 21.74 16.89
C GLU A 57 51.02 20.82 17.61
N ARG A 58 51.27 19.61 17.07
CA ARG A 58 52.58 19.31 16.46
C ARG A 58 52.56 18.05 15.59
N ALA A 59 53.32 18.19 14.51
CA ALA A 59 53.66 17.29 13.43
C ALA A 59 54.48 16.04 13.80
N LEU A 60 54.52 15.11 12.82
CA LEU A 60 55.54 14.08 12.53
C LEU A 60 55.63 12.91 13.56
N SER A 61 55.78 11.62 13.19
CA SER A 61 56.49 11.07 12.04
C SER A 61 56.01 9.65 11.70
N GLU A 62 55.98 9.40 10.40
CA GLU A 62 56.22 8.13 9.70
C GLU A 62 57.57 7.53 10.11
N MET A 63 57.63 6.21 10.39
CA MET A 63 58.76 5.35 10.02
C MET A 63 58.40 3.87 10.24
N VAL A 64 58.39 3.16 9.12
CA VAL A 64 58.18 1.72 8.95
C VAL A 64 59.50 0.98 9.22
N ALA A 65 59.32 -0.25 9.68
CA ALA A 65 60.31 -1.28 9.94
C ALA A 65 61.19 -1.62 8.72
N ASP A 66 62.45 -1.97 8.98
CA ASP A 66 63.06 -3.24 8.54
C ASP A 66 64.53 -3.31 8.97
N GLY A 67 65.01 -4.53 9.24
CA GLY A 67 66.44 -4.84 9.14
C GLY A 67 67.03 -5.60 10.31
N ALA A 68 66.99 -6.93 10.22
CA ALA A 68 67.76 -7.88 11.01
C ALA A 68 69.28 -7.65 10.87
N MET A 69 70.03 -7.80 11.96
CA MET A 69 71.39 -8.34 11.91
C MET A 69 71.71 -9.16 13.16
N ASP A 70 72.24 -10.34 12.83
CA ASP A 70 72.75 -11.43 13.64
C ASP A 70 74.22 -11.16 13.98
N VAL A 71 74.61 -11.28 15.27
CA VAL A 71 76.01 -11.43 15.69
C VAL A 71 76.05 -12.24 16.99
N GLU A 72 76.50 -13.49 16.88
CA GLU A 72 77.06 -14.29 17.98
C GLU A 72 78.31 -13.61 18.54
N GLU A 73 78.41 -13.45 19.86
CA GLU A 73 79.73 -13.46 20.52
C GLU A 73 79.69 -14.14 21.89
N GLN A 74 80.61 -15.07 22.01
CA GLN A 74 80.82 -16.07 23.03
C GLN A 74 81.73 -15.52 24.13
N VAL A 75 81.26 -15.42 25.38
CA VAL A 75 82.16 -15.26 26.54
C VAL A 75 81.72 -16.14 27.70
N GLN A 76 82.54 -17.18 27.94
CA GLN A 76 82.57 -17.95 29.17
C GLN A 76 83.11 -17.07 30.31
N SER A 77 82.44 -17.02 31.47
CA SER A 77 83.13 -17.08 32.77
C SER A 77 82.19 -17.13 33.98
N ARG A 78 82.42 -18.16 34.81
CA ARG A 78 82.35 -18.19 36.28
C ARG A 78 81.05 -17.75 36.94
N THR A 79 80.22 -18.76 37.20
CA THR A 79 79.10 -18.79 38.14
C THR A 79 79.50 -18.29 39.53
N SER A 80 79.02 -17.09 39.87
CA SER A 80 78.90 -16.61 41.25
C SER A 80 77.45 -16.75 41.70
N PRO A 81 77.14 -17.12 42.96
CA PRO A 81 75.76 -17.39 43.40
C PRO A 81 74.80 -16.19 43.30
N ASN A 82 75.32 -14.96 43.12
CA ASN A 82 74.52 -13.74 42.94
C ASN A 82 73.93 -13.56 41.53
N VAL A 83 74.38 -14.31 40.52
CA VAL A 83 73.90 -14.16 39.13
C VAL A 83 72.53 -14.83 38.93
N ILE A 84 72.21 -15.88 39.69
CA ILE A 84 70.91 -16.56 39.64
C ILE A 84 69.78 -15.63 40.12
N GLN A 85 70.07 -14.76 41.10
CA GLN A 85 69.08 -13.79 41.59
C GLN A 85 68.84 -12.63 40.59
N ALA A 86 69.87 -12.22 39.83
CA ALA A 86 69.74 -11.23 38.76
C ALA A 86 69.02 -11.78 37.52
N LEU A 87 69.27 -13.04 37.14
CA LEU A 87 68.56 -13.72 36.06
C LEU A 87 67.08 -13.96 36.38
N SER A 88 66.74 -14.23 37.66
CA SER A 88 65.34 -14.36 38.09
C SER A 88 64.55 -13.04 38.09
N LYS A 89 65.24 -11.89 38.18
CA LYS A 89 64.63 -10.56 38.03
C LYS A 89 64.53 -10.14 36.55
N SER A 90 65.52 -10.51 35.74
CA SER A 90 65.51 -10.25 34.29
C SER A 90 64.41 -11.05 33.57
N THR A 91 64.20 -12.32 33.96
CA THR A 91 63.10 -13.16 33.44
C THR A 91 61.73 -12.63 33.84
N ARG A 92 61.56 -12.14 35.08
CA ARG A 92 60.31 -11.46 35.50
C ARG A 92 60.00 -10.20 34.70
N ASN A 93 61.03 -9.42 34.36
CA ASN A 93 60.86 -8.23 33.51
C ASN A 93 60.48 -8.61 32.07
N GLY A 94 60.97 -9.74 31.55
CA GLY A 94 60.58 -10.27 30.24
C GLY A 94 59.12 -10.72 30.20
N ASP A 95 58.65 -11.41 31.24
CA ASP A 95 57.24 -11.81 31.39
C ASP A 95 56.32 -10.59 31.51
N ASP A 96 56.74 -9.56 32.25
CA ASP A 96 55.98 -8.32 32.38
C ASP A 96 55.92 -7.52 31.06
N LEU A 97 56.99 -7.56 30.26
CA LEU A 97 57.03 -6.93 28.92
C LEU A 97 56.11 -7.66 27.93
N GLN A 98 56.10 -8.99 27.95
CA GLN A 98 55.16 -9.78 27.16
C GLN A 98 53.71 -9.53 27.57
N ARG A 99 53.44 -9.41 28.88
CA ARG A 99 52.10 -9.05 29.40
C ARG A 99 51.66 -7.65 28.97
N LEU A 100 52.58 -6.69 28.94
CA LEU A 100 52.29 -5.33 28.45
C LEU A 100 52.02 -5.33 26.95
N GLN A 101 52.81 -6.07 26.16
CA GLN A 101 52.60 -6.21 24.73
C GLN A 101 51.25 -6.87 24.40
N ALA A 102 50.90 -7.95 25.10
CA ALA A 102 49.59 -8.60 24.96
C ALA A 102 48.43 -7.65 25.31
N LYS A 103 48.59 -6.79 26.32
CA LYS A 103 47.61 -5.75 26.67
C LYS A 103 47.50 -4.68 25.59
N CYS A 104 48.61 -4.25 24.98
CA CYS A 104 48.58 -3.30 23.87
C CYS A 104 47.83 -3.89 22.67
N GLU A 105 48.15 -5.12 22.28
CA GLU A 105 47.46 -5.82 21.18
C GLU A 105 45.97 -6.02 21.47
N GLN A 106 45.60 -6.28 22.74
CA GLN A 106 44.21 -6.36 23.15
C GLN A 106 43.50 -5.00 23.02
N LEU A 107 44.12 -3.92 23.50
CA LEU A 107 43.57 -2.58 23.41
C LEU A 107 43.44 -2.09 21.96
N GLU A 108 44.36 -2.47 21.08
CA GLU A 108 44.25 -2.20 19.64
C GLU A 108 43.08 -2.93 19.01
N LYS A 109 42.88 -4.23 19.34
CA LYS A 109 41.71 -4.99 18.89
C LYS A 109 40.41 -4.40 19.40
N GLU A 110 40.36 -3.98 20.67
CA GLU A 110 39.20 -3.32 21.26
C GLU A 110 38.90 -2.00 20.55
N ARG A 111 39.92 -1.15 20.33
CA ARG A 111 39.79 0.10 19.57
C ARG A 111 39.24 -0.13 18.16
N ASP A 112 39.80 -1.09 17.43
CA ASP A 112 39.40 -1.38 16.05
C ASP A 112 37.99 -1.95 15.97
N THR A 113 37.58 -2.71 16.99
CA THR A 113 36.20 -3.21 17.11
C THR A 113 35.23 -2.06 17.37
N PHE A 114 35.56 -1.12 18.27
CA PHE A 114 34.72 0.06 18.52
C PHE A 114 34.65 0.99 17.31
N ALA A 115 35.76 1.14 16.57
CA ALA A 115 35.78 1.93 15.34
C ALA A 115 34.81 1.34 14.29
N LYS A 116 34.86 0.02 14.07
CA LYS A 116 33.91 -0.67 13.17
C LYS A 116 32.46 -0.51 13.61
N GLN A 117 32.17 -0.70 14.90
CA GLN A 117 30.82 -0.53 15.44
C GLN A 117 30.33 0.91 15.29
N PHE A 118 31.20 1.90 15.46
CA PHE A 118 30.86 3.30 15.26
C PHE A 118 30.56 3.62 13.79
N ASP A 119 31.37 3.11 12.86
CA ASP A 119 31.15 3.27 11.43
C ASP A 119 29.83 2.60 10.99
N GLU A 120 29.54 1.39 11.48
CA GLU A 120 28.27 0.69 11.23
C GLU A 120 27.08 1.48 11.78
N LEU A 121 27.12 1.95 13.03
CA LEU A 121 26.05 2.77 13.62
C LEU A 121 25.86 4.12 12.93
N SER A 122 26.96 4.74 12.50
CA SER A 122 26.91 6.00 11.76
C SER A 122 26.30 5.82 10.37
N SER A 123 26.63 4.72 9.68
CA SER A 123 26.04 4.37 8.39
C SER A 123 24.54 4.04 8.50
N LEU A 124 24.13 3.33 9.56
CA LEU A 124 22.73 3.03 9.84
C LEU A 124 21.88 4.27 10.11
N ARG A 125 22.46 5.29 10.76
CA ARG A 125 21.75 6.57 11.00
C ARG A 125 21.53 7.38 9.73
N VAL A 126 22.39 7.24 8.73
CA VAL A 126 22.36 8.09 7.52
C VAL A 126 21.69 7.38 6.34
N SER A 127 21.82 6.07 6.17
CA SER A 127 21.43 5.43 4.89
C SER A 127 19.95 5.03 4.77
N GLY A 128 19.29 4.66 5.87
CA GLY A 128 17.93 4.10 5.80
C GLY A 128 16.84 5.16 5.74
N ALA A 129 16.84 6.05 6.72
CA ALA A 129 15.80 7.07 6.87
C ALA A 129 15.89 8.17 5.80
N GLU A 130 17.10 8.62 5.45
CA GLU A 130 17.28 9.66 4.43
C GLU A 130 16.93 9.13 3.02
N ALA A 131 17.29 7.88 2.69
CA ALA A 131 16.92 7.27 1.41
C ALA A 131 15.40 7.09 1.26
N LEU A 132 14.72 6.70 2.34
CA LEU A 132 13.24 6.65 2.38
C LEU A 132 12.63 8.04 2.19
N LEU A 133 13.20 9.07 2.81
CA LEU A 133 12.71 10.44 2.71
C LEU A 133 12.92 11.01 1.30
N VAL A 134 14.05 10.73 0.66
CA VAL A 134 14.31 11.10 -0.75
C VAL A 134 13.31 10.43 -1.68
N LYS A 135 13.09 9.10 -1.55
CA LYS A 135 12.07 8.39 -2.35
C LYS A 135 10.66 8.93 -2.12
N PHE A 136 10.33 9.31 -0.89
CA PHE A 136 9.04 9.92 -0.58
C PHE A 136 8.88 11.29 -1.25
N LYS A 137 9.93 12.12 -1.24
CA LYS A 137 9.94 13.42 -1.94
C LYS A 137 9.79 13.25 -3.45
N GLU A 138 10.56 12.36 -4.07
CA GLU A 138 10.46 12.07 -5.50
C GLU A 138 9.05 11.55 -5.87
N SER A 139 8.48 10.66 -5.06
CA SER A 139 7.12 10.16 -5.25
C SER A 139 6.07 11.26 -5.09
N ALA A 140 6.23 12.14 -4.10
CA ALA A 140 5.33 13.27 -3.87
C ALA A 140 5.39 14.28 -5.03
N GLU A 141 6.59 14.60 -5.54
CA GLU A 141 6.77 15.47 -6.70
C GLU A 141 6.18 14.86 -7.98
N ALA A 142 6.35 13.55 -8.20
CA ALA A 142 5.74 12.87 -9.34
C ALA A 142 4.21 12.91 -9.26
N ARG A 143 3.63 12.70 -8.07
CA ARG A 143 2.18 12.80 -7.86
C ARG A 143 1.67 14.23 -8.07
N ALA A 144 2.38 15.23 -7.56
CA ALA A 144 2.03 16.64 -7.76
C ALA A 144 2.02 16.99 -9.26
N LYS A 145 3.06 16.59 -10.01
CA LYS A 145 3.12 16.79 -11.46
C LYS A 145 1.98 16.09 -12.20
N ALA A 146 1.64 14.85 -11.82
CA ALA A 146 0.53 14.11 -12.41
C ALA A 146 -0.83 14.77 -12.13
N GLN A 147 -1.06 15.26 -10.91
CA GLN A 147 -2.28 15.99 -10.56
C GLN A 147 -2.42 17.29 -11.36
N THR A 148 -1.33 18.06 -11.50
CA THR A 148 -1.32 19.27 -12.33
C THR A 148 -1.67 18.96 -13.79
N ALA A 149 -1.14 17.87 -14.36
CA ALA A 149 -1.46 17.46 -15.72
C ALA A 149 -2.94 17.05 -15.88
N VAL A 150 -3.52 16.37 -14.89
CA VAL A 150 -4.95 16.02 -14.88
C VAL A 150 -5.80 17.29 -14.84
N ILE A 151 -5.47 18.25 -13.97
CA ILE A 151 -6.18 19.53 -13.87
C ILE A 151 -6.16 20.26 -15.22
N GLN A 152 -4.97 20.41 -15.84
CA GLN A 152 -4.84 21.04 -17.15
C GLN A 152 -5.66 20.33 -18.24
N SER A 153 -5.71 18.99 -18.21
CA SER A 153 -6.51 18.22 -19.16
C SER A 153 -8.03 18.43 -18.96
N GLN A 154 -8.47 18.55 -17.71
CA GLN A 154 -9.87 18.82 -17.37
C GLN A 154 -10.26 20.25 -17.76
N GLU A 155 -9.41 21.24 -17.49
CA GLU A 155 -9.61 22.63 -17.90
C GLU A 155 -9.76 22.74 -19.42
N ALA A 156 -8.86 22.11 -20.20
CA ALA A 156 -8.97 22.10 -21.66
C ALA A 156 -10.26 21.43 -22.17
N LEU A 157 -10.76 20.41 -21.46
CA LEU A 157 -12.03 19.75 -21.81
C LEU A 157 -13.22 20.65 -21.48
N TYR A 158 -13.21 21.33 -20.34
CA TYR A 158 -14.24 22.31 -19.97
C TYR A 158 -14.27 23.50 -20.95
N GLU A 159 -13.12 24.01 -21.38
CA GLU A 159 -13.05 25.05 -22.42
C GLU A 159 -13.68 24.59 -23.74
N LYS A 160 -13.40 23.35 -24.17
CA LYS A 160 -14.04 22.78 -25.38
C LYS A 160 -15.55 22.61 -25.22
N GLN A 161 -16.01 22.11 -24.07
CA GLN A 161 -17.45 21.95 -23.81
C GLN A 161 -18.17 23.29 -23.76
N THR A 162 -17.60 24.29 -23.09
CA THR A 162 -18.17 25.64 -23.02
C THR A 162 -18.21 26.32 -24.38
N ALA A 163 -17.17 26.13 -25.22
CA ALA A 163 -17.20 26.61 -26.61
C ALA A 163 -18.31 25.93 -27.44
N LYS A 164 -18.53 24.63 -27.25
CA LYS A 164 -19.59 23.88 -27.95
C LYS A 164 -21.00 24.27 -27.49
N VAL A 165 -21.19 24.54 -26.19
CA VAL A 165 -22.47 25.04 -25.69
C VAL A 165 -22.77 26.40 -26.30
N LYS A 166 -21.79 27.31 -26.31
CA LYS A 166 -21.94 28.63 -26.95
C LYS A 166 -22.30 28.53 -28.44
N SER A 167 -21.65 27.65 -29.20
CA SER A 167 -21.96 27.48 -30.62
C SER A 167 -23.35 26.89 -30.86
N LEU A 168 -23.82 25.99 -29.99
CA LEU A 168 -25.19 25.46 -30.05
C LEU A 168 -26.23 26.50 -29.66
N GLU A 169 -25.94 27.35 -28.66
CA GLU A 169 -26.80 28.47 -28.27
C GLU A 169 -26.93 29.49 -29.40
N GLU A 170 -25.82 29.84 -30.07
CA GLU A 170 -25.81 30.72 -31.25
C GLU A 170 -26.61 30.11 -32.41
N ALA A 171 -26.45 28.80 -32.69
CA ALA A 171 -27.20 28.11 -33.73
C ALA A 171 -28.71 28.03 -33.42
N LEU A 172 -29.07 27.83 -32.14
CA LEU A 172 -30.46 27.77 -31.71
C LEU A 172 -31.13 29.14 -31.77
N ALA A 173 -30.42 30.20 -31.39
CA ALA A 173 -30.89 31.58 -31.55
C ALA A 173 -31.12 31.92 -33.04
N ALA A 174 -30.16 31.57 -33.92
CA ALA A 174 -30.31 31.76 -35.36
C ALA A 174 -31.51 30.98 -35.95
N SER A 175 -31.73 29.75 -35.47
CA SER A 175 -32.89 28.94 -35.86
C SER A 175 -34.22 29.55 -35.41
N GLN A 176 -34.28 30.08 -34.20
CA GLN A 176 -35.49 30.74 -33.68
C GLN A 176 -35.81 32.02 -34.46
N GLU A 177 -34.79 32.83 -34.79
CA GLU A 177 -34.96 34.01 -35.65
C GLU A 177 -35.45 33.64 -37.05
N ALA A 178 -34.94 32.55 -37.63
CA ALA A 178 -35.39 32.08 -38.93
C ALA A 178 -36.86 31.62 -38.90
N LEU A 179 -37.28 30.97 -37.81
CA LEU A 179 -38.66 30.49 -37.61
C LEU A 179 -39.63 31.67 -37.41
N ALA A 180 -39.24 32.66 -36.59
CA ALA A 180 -40.02 33.88 -36.39
C ALA A 180 -40.18 34.70 -37.68
N ARG A 181 -39.14 34.74 -38.54
CA ARG A 181 -39.24 35.37 -39.87
C ARG A 181 -40.14 34.58 -40.83
N ALA A 182 -40.15 33.24 -40.74
CA ALA A 182 -41.02 32.40 -41.56
C ALA A 182 -42.50 32.52 -41.16
N GLU A 183 -42.80 32.61 -39.86
CA GLU A 183 -44.17 32.83 -39.36
C GLU A 183 -44.72 34.22 -39.71
N ALA A 184 -43.87 35.26 -39.71
CA ALA A 184 -44.27 36.61 -40.14
C ALA A 184 -44.59 36.72 -41.65
N ALA A 185 -44.21 35.73 -42.46
CA ALA A 185 -44.43 35.70 -43.90
C ALA A 185 -45.67 34.87 -44.34
N ALA A 186 -46.39 34.24 -43.42
CA ALA A 186 -47.53 33.39 -43.74
C ALA A 186 -48.88 34.14 -43.68
N ALA A 187 -49.31 34.71 -44.81
CA ALA A 187 -50.71 35.08 -45.06
C ALA A 187 -51.48 33.90 -45.70
N PRO A 188 -52.79 33.70 -45.41
CA PRO A 188 -53.53 32.55 -45.90
C PRO A 188 -53.94 32.72 -47.37
N PRO A 189 -53.67 31.76 -48.28
CA PRO A 189 -54.20 31.81 -49.63
C PRO A 189 -55.61 31.18 -49.69
N THR A 190 -56.56 31.98 -50.18
CA THR A 190 -57.87 31.53 -50.67
C THR A 190 -57.71 30.70 -51.94
N PHE A 191 -58.27 29.50 -51.92
CA PHE A 191 -58.23 28.52 -53.02
C PHE A 191 -59.23 28.88 -54.13
N ASP A 192 -58.77 28.91 -55.38
CA ASP A 192 -59.66 28.83 -56.54
C ASP A 192 -59.01 28.07 -57.72
N ALA A 193 -59.86 27.34 -58.46
CA ALA A 193 -59.60 26.08 -59.18
C ALA A 193 -58.70 26.10 -60.45
N LYS A 194 -57.66 26.96 -60.51
CA LYS A 194 -56.58 26.88 -61.53
C LYS A 194 -55.27 26.27 -60.99
N LEU A 195 -55.28 25.84 -59.73
CA LEU A 195 -54.11 25.52 -58.93
C LEU A 195 -53.44 24.18 -59.27
N GLU A 196 -54.12 23.21 -59.89
CA GLU A 196 -53.55 21.85 -60.07
C GLU A 196 -52.29 21.76 -60.97
N ARG A 197 -52.09 22.68 -61.93
CA ARG A 197 -50.90 22.67 -62.80
C ARG A 197 -49.73 23.52 -62.30
N MET A 198 -50.00 24.57 -61.51
CA MET A 198 -48.95 25.33 -60.82
C MET A 198 -48.52 24.63 -59.53
N ASP A 199 -49.45 23.95 -58.84
CA ASP A 199 -49.15 23.12 -57.67
C ASP A 199 -48.25 21.96 -58.01
N GLN A 200 -48.37 21.33 -59.19
CA GLN A 200 -47.43 20.27 -59.57
C GLN A 200 -46.00 20.78 -59.77
N ARG A 201 -45.80 22.03 -60.21
CA ARG A 201 -44.45 22.62 -60.28
C ARG A 201 -43.97 23.03 -58.90
N ALA A 202 -44.81 23.67 -58.09
CA ALA A 202 -44.49 24.04 -56.72
C ALA A 202 -44.15 22.80 -55.86
N LEU A 203 -44.93 21.72 -55.96
CA LEU A 203 -44.64 20.43 -55.31
C LEU A 203 -43.33 19.83 -55.82
N ARG A 204 -43.04 19.90 -57.12
CA ARG A 204 -41.77 19.38 -57.66
C ARG A 204 -40.58 20.18 -57.13
N ASP A 205 -40.70 21.49 -57.04
CA ASP A 205 -39.67 22.38 -56.49
C ASP A 205 -39.49 22.14 -54.98
N GLU A 206 -40.58 21.89 -54.25
CA GLU A 206 -40.55 21.58 -52.82
C GLU A 206 -39.98 20.18 -52.54
N VAL A 207 -40.32 19.18 -53.37
CA VAL A 207 -39.68 17.85 -53.34
C VAL A 207 -38.19 17.95 -53.67
N HIS A 208 -37.79 18.84 -54.59
CA HIS A 208 -36.38 19.08 -54.89
C HIS A 208 -35.65 19.73 -53.71
N LYS A 209 -36.23 20.76 -53.10
CA LYS A 209 -35.70 21.40 -51.89
C LYS A 209 -35.58 20.40 -50.74
N LEU A 210 -36.60 19.58 -50.49
CA LEU A 210 -36.57 18.54 -49.47
C LEU A 210 -35.50 17.49 -49.77
N ARG A 211 -35.30 17.11 -51.03
CA ARG A 211 -34.17 16.23 -51.41
C ARG A 211 -32.82 16.85 -51.13
N ASP A 212 -32.65 18.15 -51.37
CA ASP A 212 -31.40 18.83 -51.10
C ASP A 212 -31.15 18.98 -49.59
N VAL A 213 -32.20 19.23 -48.80
CA VAL A 213 -32.14 19.21 -47.32
C VAL A 213 -31.84 17.82 -46.78
N VAL A 214 -32.43 16.76 -47.34
CA VAL A 214 -32.10 15.38 -46.94
C VAL A 214 -30.65 15.06 -47.27
N LYS A 215 -30.16 15.45 -48.45
CA LYS A 215 -28.74 15.24 -48.81
C LYS A 215 -27.78 16.00 -47.91
N THR A 216 -28.10 17.23 -47.52
CA THR A 216 -27.24 17.98 -46.58
C THR A 216 -27.26 17.35 -45.20
N LYS A 217 -28.43 16.94 -44.70
CA LYS A 217 -28.56 16.23 -43.41
C LYS A 217 -27.88 14.86 -43.41
N ASP A 218 -27.97 14.10 -44.49
CA ASP A 218 -27.24 12.84 -44.65
C ASP A 218 -25.72 13.07 -44.65
N GLY A 219 -25.26 14.18 -45.25
CA GLY A 219 -23.86 14.61 -45.18
C GLY A 219 -23.41 14.99 -43.76
N GLU A 220 -24.25 15.72 -43.01
CA GLU A 220 -24.01 16.06 -41.60
C GLU A 220 -23.96 14.80 -40.72
N ILE A 221 -24.87 13.85 -40.94
CA ILE A 221 -24.90 12.56 -40.21
C ILE A 221 -23.63 11.76 -40.51
N ALA A 222 -23.19 11.69 -41.77
CA ALA A 222 -21.95 10.99 -42.13
C ALA A 222 -20.72 11.64 -41.49
N ALA A 223 -20.68 12.97 -41.41
CA ALA A 223 -19.60 13.70 -40.73
C ALA A 223 -19.60 13.41 -39.21
N LEU A 224 -20.76 13.49 -38.56
CA LEU A 224 -20.92 13.19 -37.13
C LEU A 224 -20.57 11.74 -36.78
N GLN A 225 -20.94 10.79 -37.65
CA GLN A 225 -20.55 9.38 -37.47
C GLN A 225 -19.03 9.20 -37.54
N ARG A 226 -18.35 9.95 -38.42
CA ARG A 226 -16.89 9.92 -38.53
C ARG A 226 -16.22 10.48 -37.27
N GLU A 227 -16.66 11.65 -36.81
CA GLU A 227 -16.16 12.26 -35.56
C GLU A 227 -16.41 11.37 -34.35
N TYR A 228 -17.59 10.74 -34.26
CA TYR A 228 -17.90 9.80 -33.19
C TYR A 228 -16.95 8.59 -33.19
N GLN A 229 -16.68 8.01 -34.36
CA GLN A 229 -15.73 6.90 -34.47
C GLN A 229 -14.30 7.32 -34.09
N GLU A 230 -13.89 8.53 -34.47
CA GLU A 230 -12.60 9.10 -34.09
C GLU A 230 -12.50 9.32 -32.57
N GLU A 231 -13.55 9.84 -31.93
CA GLU A 231 -13.61 10.05 -30.48
C GLU A 231 -13.64 8.72 -29.70
N VAL A 232 -14.33 7.70 -30.23
CA VAL A 232 -14.32 6.34 -29.66
C VAL A 232 -12.93 5.73 -29.78
N ALA A 233 -12.27 5.87 -30.93
CA ALA A 233 -10.90 5.40 -31.11
C ALA A 233 -9.91 6.15 -30.21
N HIS A 234 -10.10 7.45 -30.04
CA HIS A 234 -9.32 8.30 -29.13
C HIS A 234 -9.53 7.89 -27.66
N SER A 235 -10.79 7.70 -27.23
CA SER A 235 -11.15 7.24 -25.89
C SER A 235 -10.59 5.85 -25.60
N ARG A 236 -10.62 4.95 -26.59
CA ARG A 236 -10.03 3.61 -26.47
C ARG A 236 -8.52 3.67 -26.31
N LYS A 237 -7.82 4.51 -27.09
CA LYS A 237 -6.38 4.76 -26.94
C LYS A 237 -6.06 5.37 -25.56
N LEU A 238 -6.91 6.27 -25.06
CA LEU A 238 -6.78 6.87 -23.74
C LEU A 238 -7.02 5.85 -22.61
N GLN A 239 -7.96 4.94 -22.78
CA GLN A 239 -8.18 3.83 -21.84
C GLN A 239 -7.04 2.82 -21.87
N GLU A 240 -6.50 2.49 -23.04
CA GLU A 240 -5.35 1.61 -23.20
C GLU A 240 -4.08 2.24 -22.60
N SER A 241 -3.86 3.55 -22.78
CA SER A 241 -2.76 4.28 -22.16
C SER A 241 -2.96 4.46 -20.65
N ALA A 242 -4.19 4.70 -20.19
CA ALA A 242 -4.53 4.73 -18.77
C ALA A 242 -4.41 3.34 -18.11
N ALA A 243 -4.71 2.25 -18.81
CA ALA A 243 -4.49 0.89 -18.33
C ALA A 243 -2.99 0.56 -18.25
N HIS A 244 -2.19 1.05 -19.19
CA HIS A 244 -0.72 0.94 -19.14
C HIS A 244 -0.13 1.80 -18.01
N MET A 245 -0.66 3.00 -17.77
CA MET A 245 -0.28 3.82 -16.62
C MET A 245 -0.80 3.29 -15.29
N ARG A 246 -1.95 2.61 -15.23
CA ARG A 246 -2.44 1.93 -14.00
C ARG A 246 -1.62 0.69 -13.61
N ARG A 247 -0.73 0.20 -14.48
CA ARG A 247 0.33 -0.75 -14.11
C ARG A 247 1.55 -0.08 -13.43
N SER A 248 1.63 1.25 -13.42
CA SER A 248 2.70 2.03 -12.78
C SER A 248 2.21 3.24 -11.95
N ALA A 249 0.90 3.38 -11.76
CA ALA A 249 0.25 4.42 -10.97
C ALA A 249 -0.51 3.73 -9.83
N GLU A 250 0.21 3.60 -8.72
CA GLU A 250 -0.27 3.06 -7.46
C GLU A 250 -1.31 4.02 -6.84
N PRO A 251 -2.50 3.53 -6.44
CA PRO A 251 -3.46 4.31 -5.66
C PRO A 251 -2.89 4.61 -4.25
N PRO A 252 -3.44 5.58 -3.50
CA PRO A 252 -2.88 5.98 -2.21
C PRO A 252 -2.79 4.78 -1.26
N ALA A 253 -1.57 4.56 -0.77
CA ALA A 253 -1.15 3.69 0.32
C ALA A 253 -2.24 2.75 0.89
N LYS A 254 -2.63 1.75 0.11
CA LYS A 254 -2.80 0.42 0.70
C LYS A 254 -1.38 -0.13 0.82
N PRO A 255 -1.00 -0.78 1.94
CA PRO A 255 0.30 -1.47 2.00
C PRO A 255 0.40 -2.33 0.75
N ILE A 256 1.60 -2.47 0.17
CA ILE A 256 1.84 -3.40 -0.93
C ILE A 256 1.34 -4.76 -0.44
N VAL A 257 0.09 -5.09 -0.79
CA VAL A 257 -0.52 -6.34 -0.43
C VAL A 257 0.16 -7.31 -1.37
N ASN A 258 1.15 -8.00 -0.82
CA ASN A 258 1.78 -9.16 -1.42
C ASN A 258 0.69 -9.92 -2.20
N GLU A 259 0.88 -10.20 -3.48
CA GLU A 259 -0.17 -10.78 -4.34
C GLU A 259 -0.73 -12.08 -3.73
N VAL A 260 0.11 -12.80 -2.99
CA VAL A 260 -0.26 -13.96 -2.18
C VAL A 260 -1.27 -13.59 -1.07
N HIS A 261 -1.07 -12.45 -0.40
CA HIS A 261 -1.97 -11.96 0.63
C HIS A 261 -3.33 -11.55 0.06
N SER A 262 -3.39 -10.83 -1.07
CA SER A 262 -4.67 -10.46 -1.68
C SER A 262 -5.46 -11.68 -2.15
N LEU A 263 -4.77 -12.68 -2.73
CA LEU A 263 -5.39 -13.96 -3.08
C LEU A 263 -5.89 -14.72 -1.85
N SER A 264 -5.15 -14.70 -0.74
CA SER A 264 -5.58 -15.33 0.51
C SER A 264 -6.82 -14.65 1.10
N VAL A 265 -6.85 -13.31 1.10
CA VAL A 265 -8.01 -12.55 1.57
C VAL A 265 -9.23 -12.88 0.71
N ARG A 266 -9.07 -12.86 -0.62
CA ARG A 266 -10.14 -13.22 -1.55
C ARG A 266 -10.67 -14.63 -1.33
N LEU A 267 -9.80 -15.60 -1.04
CA LEU A 267 -10.23 -16.95 -0.71
C LEU A 267 -11.08 -16.97 0.58
N TYR A 268 -10.69 -16.20 1.60
CA TYR A 268 -11.50 -16.08 2.82
C TYR A 268 -12.85 -15.40 2.56
N GLU A 269 -12.87 -14.35 1.74
CA GLU A 269 -14.09 -13.66 1.30
C GLU A 269 -15.03 -14.63 0.57
N GLU A 270 -14.50 -15.43 -0.36
CA GLU A 270 -15.28 -16.44 -1.12
C GLU A 270 -15.79 -17.59 -0.22
N LEU A 271 -15.01 -18.04 0.77
CA LEU A 271 -15.40 -19.13 1.67
C LEU A 271 -16.41 -18.72 2.74
N THR A 272 -16.31 -17.49 3.24
CA THR A 272 -17.14 -17.01 4.36
C THR A 272 -18.30 -16.12 3.91
N GLY A 273 -18.20 -15.53 2.73
CA GLY A 273 -19.09 -14.47 2.28
C GLY A 273 -18.89 -13.16 3.06
N LEU A 274 -17.78 -13.00 3.78
CA LEU A 274 -17.43 -11.79 4.53
C LEU A 274 -16.37 -10.98 3.79
N ASP A 275 -16.77 -9.83 3.25
CA ASP A 275 -15.88 -8.90 2.58
C ASP A 275 -15.35 -7.85 3.58
N ILE A 276 -14.03 -7.63 3.59
CA ILE A 276 -13.40 -6.59 4.44
C ILE A 276 -13.04 -5.39 3.56
N LEU A 277 -13.86 -4.34 3.63
CA LEU A 277 -13.71 -3.16 2.78
C LEU A 277 -12.56 -2.24 3.22
N ASP A 278 -12.43 -2.04 4.52
CA ASP A 278 -11.47 -1.13 5.13
C ASP A 278 -11.02 -1.66 6.49
N ALA A 279 -9.76 -1.38 6.84
CA ALA A 279 -9.15 -1.76 8.10
C ALA A 279 -8.33 -0.57 8.63
N GLN A 280 -8.70 -0.09 9.81
CA GLN A 280 -8.06 1.03 10.47
C GLN A 280 -7.52 0.57 11.82
N VAL A 281 -6.34 1.07 12.20
CA VAL A 281 -5.79 0.91 13.54
C VAL A 281 -5.76 2.28 14.18
N ARG A 282 -6.45 2.43 15.31
CA ARG A 282 -6.43 3.63 16.14
C ARG A 282 -5.65 3.30 17.41
N HIS A 283 -4.62 4.09 17.67
CA HIS A 283 -3.85 3.96 18.89
C HIS A 283 -4.46 4.88 19.95
N ASP A 284 -5.10 4.31 20.98
CA ASP A 284 -5.60 5.05 22.13
C ASP A 284 -4.68 4.80 23.34
N PRO A 285 -4.10 5.83 23.96
CA PRO A 285 -3.21 5.66 25.12
C PRO A 285 -3.90 5.02 26.33
N LYS A 286 -5.23 4.99 26.41
CA LYS A 286 -5.97 4.42 27.56
C LYS A 286 -6.38 2.96 27.36
N THR A 287 -6.79 2.60 26.15
CA THR A 287 -7.36 1.28 25.81
C THR A 287 -6.45 0.45 24.91
N GLY A 288 -5.33 1.02 24.47
CA GLY A 288 -4.38 0.38 23.57
C GLY A 288 -4.78 0.51 22.10
N ASP A 289 -4.31 -0.42 21.27
CA ASP A 289 -4.62 -0.46 19.85
C ASP A 289 -6.05 -0.95 19.61
N GLU A 290 -6.91 -0.06 19.13
CA GLU A 290 -8.24 -0.36 18.62
C GLU A 290 -8.14 -0.68 17.12
N ARG A 291 -8.64 -1.86 16.72
CA ARG A 291 -8.66 -2.26 15.31
C ARG A 291 -10.09 -2.22 14.80
N ILE A 292 -10.35 -1.39 13.80
CA ILE A 292 -11.68 -1.15 13.25
C ILE A 292 -11.71 -1.70 11.83
N TYR A 293 -12.63 -2.63 11.59
CA TYR A 293 -12.87 -3.23 10.29
C TYR A 293 -14.25 -2.79 9.79
N LYS A 294 -14.34 -2.38 8.52
CA LYS A 294 -15.62 -2.18 7.84
C LYS A 294 -15.89 -3.40 6.99
N CYS A 295 -16.98 -4.10 7.30
CA CYS A 295 -17.28 -5.40 6.73
C CYS A 295 -18.63 -5.41 6.02
N ILE A 296 -18.76 -6.26 5.00
CA ILE A 296 -20.04 -6.62 4.36
C ILE A 296 -20.16 -8.13 4.43
N GLN A 297 -21.23 -8.63 5.05
CA GLN A 297 -21.61 -10.04 4.97
C GLN A 297 -22.62 -10.22 3.85
N THR A 298 -22.33 -11.10 2.90
CA THR A 298 -23.22 -11.48 1.81
C THR A 298 -23.80 -12.87 2.08
N THR A 299 -25.13 -12.99 2.16
CA THR A 299 -25.79 -14.29 2.37
C THR A 299 -27.13 -14.31 1.63
N GLY A 300 -27.36 -15.34 0.81
CA GLY A 300 -28.60 -15.45 0.02
C GLY A 300 -28.84 -14.28 -0.94
N GLY A 301 -27.76 -13.63 -1.44
CA GLY A 301 -27.85 -12.45 -2.30
C GLY A 301 -28.21 -11.14 -1.59
N ARG A 302 -28.25 -11.13 -0.25
CA ARG A 302 -28.44 -9.93 0.58
C ARG A 302 -27.13 -9.54 1.24
N ASN A 303 -26.95 -8.22 1.39
CA ASN A 303 -25.74 -7.64 1.97
C ASN A 303 -26.08 -7.00 3.31
N TYR A 304 -25.30 -7.31 4.33
CA TYR A 304 -25.38 -6.70 5.66
C TYR A 304 -24.06 -6.01 5.96
N THR A 305 -24.11 -4.68 6.07
CA THR A 305 -22.92 -3.86 6.30
C THR A 305 -22.79 -3.56 7.78
N PHE A 306 -21.62 -3.79 8.35
CA PHE A 306 -21.36 -3.51 9.75
C PHE A 306 -19.90 -3.15 9.98
N ARG A 307 -19.63 -2.61 11.15
CA ARG A 307 -18.30 -2.26 11.63
C ARG A 307 -17.95 -3.19 12.78
N LEU A 308 -16.78 -3.79 12.70
CA LEU A 308 -16.26 -4.70 13.71
C LEU A 308 -15.06 -4.01 14.36
N CYS A 309 -15.19 -3.64 15.63
CA CYS A 309 -14.14 -3.00 16.41
C CYS A 309 -13.59 -3.98 17.44
N LEU A 310 -12.28 -4.22 17.43
CA LEU A 310 -11.57 -5.02 18.42
C LEU A 310 -10.80 -4.08 19.32
N ARG A 311 -11.05 -4.19 20.62
CA ARG A 311 -10.33 -3.45 21.65
C ARG A 311 -9.99 -4.36 22.83
N ASN A 312 -8.94 -4.00 23.55
CA ASN A 312 -8.60 -4.66 24.81
C ASN A 312 -9.26 -3.85 25.94
N GLU A 313 -10.06 -4.51 26.78
CA GLU A 313 -10.69 -3.90 27.93
C GLU A 313 -10.23 -4.63 29.19
N PHE A 314 -9.90 -3.87 30.23
CA PHE A 314 -9.47 -4.44 31.50
C PHE A 314 -10.69 -4.76 32.37
N ASP A 315 -10.99 -6.05 32.52
CA ASP A 315 -12.06 -6.49 33.43
C ASP A 315 -11.58 -6.37 34.88
N LYS A 316 -12.16 -5.42 35.62
CA LYS A 316 -11.85 -5.19 37.04
C LYS A 316 -12.22 -6.37 37.93
N GLY A 317 -13.22 -7.16 37.55
CA GLY A 317 -13.68 -8.31 38.33
C GLY A 317 -12.67 -9.45 38.31
N ARG A 318 -12.19 -9.80 37.11
CA ARG A 318 -11.21 -10.88 36.90
C ARG A 318 -9.76 -10.41 36.93
N LYS A 319 -9.52 -9.09 36.94
CA LYS A 319 -8.18 -8.46 36.88
C LYS A 319 -7.36 -8.93 35.68
N GLN A 320 -8.01 -9.15 34.55
CA GLN A 320 -7.37 -9.61 33.32
C GLN A 320 -7.80 -8.73 32.14
N TRP A 321 -6.91 -8.60 31.16
CA TRP A 321 -7.23 -7.95 29.90
C TRP A 321 -8.03 -8.90 29.03
N GLU A 322 -9.26 -8.51 28.69
CA GLU A 322 -10.13 -9.27 27.81
C GLU A 322 -10.24 -8.58 26.45
N LYS A 323 -10.25 -9.39 25.38
CA LYS A 323 -10.46 -8.90 24.02
C LYS A 323 -11.95 -8.81 23.76
N ILE A 324 -12.45 -7.59 23.64
CA ILE A 324 -13.86 -7.32 23.34
C ILE A 324 -13.99 -6.94 21.88
N VAL A 325 -15.05 -7.46 21.28
CA VAL A 325 -15.43 -7.20 19.90
C VAL A 325 -16.76 -6.47 19.91
N GLN A 326 -16.76 -5.24 19.43
CA GLN A 326 -17.96 -4.47 19.19
C GLN A 326 -18.43 -4.67 17.75
N ILE A 327 -19.66 -5.13 17.59
CA ILE A 327 -20.34 -5.24 16.30
C ILE A 327 -21.33 -4.09 16.21
N ALA A 328 -21.10 -3.18 15.26
CA ALA A 328 -21.94 -2.01 15.04
C ALA A 328 -22.51 -2.01 13.61
N PRO A 329 -23.80 -2.32 13.42
CA PRO A 329 -24.44 -2.25 12.12
C PRO A 329 -24.28 -0.87 11.45
N GLN A 330 -24.19 -0.84 10.12
CA GLN A 330 -24.21 0.39 9.33
C GLN A 330 -25.43 0.39 8.40
N ASP A 331 -25.99 1.58 8.17
CA ASP A 331 -27.08 1.80 7.22
C ASP A 331 -28.38 1.02 7.51
N MET A 332 -28.57 0.50 8.73
CA MET A 332 -29.79 -0.23 9.10
C MET A 332 -31.06 0.61 9.04
N ASP A 333 -30.94 1.94 9.15
CA ASP A 333 -32.05 2.87 9.03
C ASP A 333 -32.61 2.94 7.59
N LYS A 334 -31.85 2.50 6.59
CA LYS A 334 -32.24 2.48 5.17
C LYS A 334 -32.90 1.16 4.76
N GLU A 335 -32.85 0.14 5.61
CA GLU A 335 -33.40 -1.17 5.30
C GLU A 335 -34.94 -1.12 5.30
N THR A 336 -35.54 -1.56 4.19
CA THR A 336 -37.00 -1.49 4.00
C THR A 336 -37.69 -2.78 4.45
N ASP A 337 -36.98 -3.91 4.48
CA ASP A 337 -37.52 -5.20 4.89
C ASP A 337 -37.68 -5.30 6.41
N ARG A 338 -38.88 -4.98 6.90
CA ARG A 338 -39.23 -5.09 8.33
C ARG A 338 -39.12 -6.51 8.88
N LYS A 339 -39.30 -7.55 8.05
CA LYS A 339 -39.18 -8.94 8.50
C LYS A 339 -37.72 -9.27 8.78
N LEU A 340 -36.82 -8.82 7.91
CA LEU A 340 -35.37 -8.95 8.12
C LEU A 340 -34.94 -8.23 9.40
N LEU A 341 -35.38 -6.98 9.59
CA LEU A 341 -35.06 -6.20 10.79
C LEU A 341 -35.49 -6.91 12.08
N LYS A 342 -36.69 -7.52 12.08
CA LYS A 342 -37.15 -8.30 13.23
C LYS A 342 -36.29 -9.54 13.46
N ARG A 343 -35.92 -10.25 12.38
CA ARG A 343 -35.12 -11.48 12.46
C ARG A 343 -33.67 -11.24 12.86
N LEU A 344 -33.07 -10.11 12.49
CA LEU A 344 -31.72 -9.74 12.92
C LEU A 344 -31.64 -9.57 14.45
N GLY A 345 -32.73 -9.19 15.11
CA GLY A 345 -32.80 -9.10 16.57
C GLY A 345 -31.69 -8.20 17.15
N PRO A 346 -30.78 -8.73 18.00
CA PRO A 346 -29.71 -7.93 18.61
C PRO A 346 -28.73 -7.37 17.58
N PHE A 347 -28.59 -7.99 16.40
CA PHE A 347 -27.74 -7.49 15.32
C PHE A 347 -28.28 -6.21 14.67
N ARG A 348 -29.46 -5.72 15.05
CA ARG A 348 -29.95 -4.41 14.60
C ARG A 348 -29.23 -3.25 15.28
N GLU A 349 -28.72 -3.46 16.48
CA GLU A 349 -28.10 -2.42 17.30
C GLU A 349 -26.61 -2.73 17.50
N ALA A 350 -25.85 -1.74 17.97
CA ALA A 350 -24.46 -1.96 18.30
C ALA A 350 -24.37 -2.70 19.65
N PHE A 351 -23.59 -3.77 19.69
CA PHE A 351 -23.39 -4.55 20.91
C PHE A 351 -21.95 -5.07 21.00
N ASP A 352 -21.54 -5.38 22.23
CA ASP A 352 -20.19 -5.81 22.55
C ASP A 352 -20.24 -7.28 23.01
N ILE A 353 -19.31 -8.09 22.49
CA ILE A 353 -19.15 -9.50 22.87
C ILE A 353 -17.68 -9.83 23.13
N PRO A 354 -17.39 -10.81 23.99
CA PRO A 354 -16.05 -11.38 24.09
C PRO A 354 -15.60 -11.95 22.75
N ARG A 355 -14.31 -11.82 22.42
CA ARG A 355 -13.72 -12.35 21.18
C ARG A 355 -13.98 -13.84 20.98
N GLU A 356 -14.04 -14.60 22.07
CA GLU A 356 -14.30 -16.05 22.05
C GLU A 356 -15.69 -16.39 21.50
N GLN A 357 -16.66 -15.48 21.69
CA GLN A 357 -18.04 -15.66 21.22
C GLN A 357 -18.26 -15.15 19.79
N LEU A 358 -17.25 -14.54 19.16
CA LEU A 358 -17.39 -13.95 17.83
C LEU A 358 -17.82 -14.97 16.77
N LEU A 359 -17.26 -16.18 16.82
CA LEU A 359 -17.61 -17.23 15.87
C LEU A 359 -19.08 -17.66 15.99
N ALA A 360 -19.57 -17.80 17.23
CA ALA A 360 -20.97 -18.14 17.48
C ALA A 360 -21.90 -17.01 17.04
N ALA A 361 -21.57 -15.76 17.35
CA ALA A 361 -22.31 -14.59 16.88
C ALA A 361 -22.34 -14.52 15.35
N TYR A 362 -21.22 -14.80 14.69
CA TYR A 362 -21.15 -14.83 13.23
C TYR A 362 -22.05 -15.92 12.62
N ALA A 363 -22.04 -17.14 13.17
CA ALA A 363 -22.93 -18.20 12.73
C ALA A 363 -24.41 -17.83 12.91
N GLN A 364 -24.76 -17.19 14.03
CA GLN A 364 -26.12 -16.70 14.27
C GLN A 364 -26.51 -15.58 13.30
N LEU A 365 -25.59 -14.66 12.96
CA LEU A 365 -25.83 -13.62 11.98
C LEU A 365 -26.14 -14.24 10.61
N THR A 366 -25.33 -15.20 10.15
CA THR A 366 -25.54 -15.88 8.86
C THR A 366 -26.88 -16.62 8.84
N ALA A 367 -27.24 -17.33 9.91
CA ALA A 367 -28.54 -17.99 10.03
C ALA A 367 -29.72 -16.99 10.02
N ARG A 368 -29.58 -15.85 10.71
CA ARG A 368 -30.61 -14.78 10.73
C ARG A 368 -30.67 -13.97 9.42
N MET A 369 -29.64 -14.02 8.58
CA MET A 369 -29.61 -13.39 7.27
C MET A 369 -30.34 -14.22 6.21
N ASP A 370 -30.28 -15.55 6.33
CA ASP A 370 -30.92 -16.47 5.39
C ASP A 370 -32.46 -16.43 5.49
N PRO A 371 -33.23 -16.16 4.40
CA PRO A 371 -34.69 -16.26 4.39
C PRO A 371 -35.25 -17.55 5.01
N GLU A 372 -34.57 -18.69 4.82
CA GLU A 372 -35.02 -20.01 5.27
C GLU A 372 -34.39 -20.44 6.60
N GLY A 373 -33.49 -19.62 7.16
CA GLY A 373 -32.79 -19.93 8.41
C GLY A 373 -33.76 -20.09 9.58
N GLN A 374 -33.76 -21.27 10.19
CA GLN A 374 -34.42 -21.50 11.47
C GLN A 374 -33.59 -20.84 12.57
N PHE A 375 -34.19 -19.94 13.33
CA PHE A 375 -33.57 -19.36 14.51
C PHE A 375 -34.52 -19.52 15.70
N GLU A 376 -34.08 -20.23 16.73
CA GLU A 376 -34.78 -20.31 18.01
C GLU A 376 -34.52 -19.01 18.76
N GLU A 377 -35.57 -18.18 18.94
CA GLU A 377 -35.48 -17.03 19.85
C GLU A 377 -35.20 -17.57 21.26
N PRO A 378 -34.08 -17.17 21.92
CA PRO A 378 -33.91 -17.49 23.32
C PRO A 378 -35.02 -16.80 24.11
N GLU A 379 -35.86 -17.59 24.79
CA GLU A 379 -36.97 -17.11 25.63
C GLU A 379 -36.51 -16.20 26.78
#